data_AF-A0A0F6R0H8-F1
#
_entry.id   AF-A0A0F6R0H8-F1
#
_cell.length_a   1.000
_cell.length_b   1.000
_cell.length_c   1.000
_cell.angle_alpha   90.00
_cell.angle_beta   90.00
_cell.angle_gamma   90.00
#
_symmetry.space_group_name_H-M   'P 1'
#
loop_
_entity.id
_entity.type
_entity.pdbx_description
1 polymer ?
#
loop_
_entity_poly.entity_id
_entity_poly.type
_entity_poly.pdbx_seq_one_letter_code
_entity_poly.pdbx_strand_id
1 'polypeptide(L)'
;MIEFGSLADWIAAIGGVLAVIAAVVSWRTSEKALEIEHNRDKQIRLAVEREQAELVVVLGVKLTSRGDEECWGIYLQNGSTKPIFDIEIESQKANGHTKLPLLSISSLPPGFFVVPSHPQYHWGSIVSLDLSPEPMEFLLRGKAAKTITKVSFSDAHRVRWELVDGSKLNRVS
;
A
#
# COMPACT_ATOMS: atom_id res chain seq x y z
N MET A 1 60.54 -52.07 14.89
CA MET A 1 60.83 -50.61 14.89
C MET A 1 59.56 -49.93 14.43
N ILE A 2 58.85 -49.26 15.33
CA ILE A 2 57.69 -48.43 14.99
C ILE A 2 58.25 -47.02 14.84
N GLU A 3 58.36 -46.52 13.61
CA GLU A 3 58.67 -45.12 13.35
C GLU A 3 57.48 -44.28 13.82
N PHE A 4 57.62 -43.62 14.97
CA PHE A 4 56.70 -42.57 15.37
C PHE A 4 56.86 -41.43 14.36
N GLY A 5 55.93 -41.34 13.42
CA GLY A 5 55.86 -40.27 12.43
C GLY A 5 56.03 -38.90 13.08
N SER A 6 56.78 -38.04 12.38
CA SER A 6 57.21 -36.72 12.83
C SER A 6 56.05 -35.95 13.47
N LEU A 7 56.31 -35.29 14.59
CA LEU A 7 55.35 -34.46 15.32
C LEU A 7 54.69 -33.41 14.42
N ALA A 8 55.38 -33.02 13.34
CA ALA A 8 54.86 -32.17 12.27
C ALA A 8 53.71 -32.80 11.45
N ASP A 9 53.75 -34.10 11.14
CA ASP A 9 52.69 -34.79 10.39
C ASP A 9 51.40 -34.90 11.20
N TRP A 10 51.53 -35.10 12.51
CA TRP A 10 50.39 -35.11 13.43
C TRP A 10 49.74 -33.73 13.54
N ILE A 11 50.54 -32.65 13.63
CA ILE A 11 50.03 -31.28 13.68
C ILE A 11 49.35 -30.90 12.35
N ALA A 12 49.92 -31.28 11.21
CA ALA A 12 49.34 -31.03 9.90
C ALA A 12 48.00 -31.77 9.71
N ALA A 13 47.91 -33.03 10.15
CA ALA A 13 46.67 -33.81 10.10
C ALA A 13 45.57 -33.20 10.98
N ILE A 14 45.90 -32.76 12.20
CA ILE A 14 44.94 -32.11 13.10
C ILE A 14 44.49 -30.76 12.52
N GLY A 15 45.40 -29.97 11.96
CA GLY A 15 45.09 -28.70 11.30
C GLY A 15 44.15 -28.88 10.10
N GLY A 16 44.37 -29.91 9.28
CA GLY A 16 43.51 -30.23 8.14
C GLY A 16 42.08 -30.61 8.55
N VAL A 17 41.93 -31.44 9.60
CA VAL A 17 40.62 -31.82 10.13
C VAL A 17 39.88 -30.59 10.70
N LEU A 18 40.57 -29.74 11.46
CA LEU A 18 39.98 -28.51 12.00
C LEU A 18 39.55 -27.55 10.89
N ALA A 19 40.32 -27.44 9.80
CA ALA A 19 39.97 -26.60 8.66
C ALA A 19 38.69 -27.10 7.95
N VAL A 20 38.53 -28.42 7.77
CA VAL A 20 37.31 -29.00 7.18
C VAL A 20 36.10 -28.76 8.09
N ILE A 21 36.25 -28.92 9.41
CA ILE A 21 35.18 -28.63 10.37
C ILE A 21 34.77 -27.16 10.30
N ALA A 22 35.75 -26.24 10.28
CA ALA A 22 35.50 -24.81 10.15
C ALA A 22 34.79 -24.47 8.82
N ALA A 23 35.19 -25.08 7.71
CA ALA A 23 34.56 -24.89 6.40
C ALA A 23 33.10 -25.34 6.39
N VAL A 24 32.79 -26.51 6.99
CA VAL A 24 31.41 -27.03 7.09
C VAL A 24 30.53 -26.13 7.98
N VAL A 25 31.08 -25.64 9.10
CA VAL A 25 30.36 -24.71 9.99
C VAL A 25 30.12 -23.37 9.30
N SER A 26 31.11 -22.86 8.56
CA SER A 26 31.01 -21.63 7.79
C SER A 26 29.98 -21.74 6.67
N TRP A 27 29.94 -22.87 5.95
CA TRP A 27 28.94 -23.14 4.91
C TRP A 27 27.52 -23.11 5.48
N ARG A 28 27.27 -23.84 6.57
CA ARG A 28 25.95 -23.88 7.21
C ARG A 28 25.50 -22.52 7.76
N THR A 29 26.44 -21.70 8.22
CA THR A 29 26.15 -20.35 8.71
C THR A 29 25.85 -19.39 7.55
N SER A 30 26.53 -19.57 6.42
CA SER A 30 26.31 -18.79 5.20
C SER A 30 24.93 -19.04 4.58
N GLU A 31 24.46 -20.29 4.54
CA GLU A 31 23.10 -20.61 4.08
C GLU A 31 22.01 -19.94 4.94
N LYS A 32 22.19 -19.97 6.27
CA LYS A 32 21.26 -19.30 7.19
C LYS A 32 21.29 -17.78 7.05
N ALA A 33 22.47 -17.20 6.84
CA ALA A 33 22.61 -15.76 6.60
C ALA A 33 21.91 -15.33 5.30
N LEU A 34 22.07 -16.11 4.22
CA LEU A 34 21.42 -15.85 2.94
C LEU A 34 19.89 -15.92 3.04
N GLU A 35 19.33 -16.88 3.78
CA GLU A 35 17.88 -16.97 3.98
C GLU A 35 17.33 -15.77 4.77
N ILE A 36 18.08 -15.31 5.78
CA ILE A 36 17.73 -14.13 6.58
C ILE A 36 17.79 -12.86 5.74
N GLU A 37 18.83 -12.67 4.94
CA GLU A 37 18.98 -11.52 4.02
C GLU A 37 17.86 -11.50 2.99
N HIS A 38 17.57 -12.64 2.37
CA HIS A 38 16.51 -12.75 1.38
C HIS A 38 15.13 -12.43 1.97
N ASN A 39 14.87 -12.89 3.20
CA ASN A 39 13.64 -12.54 3.91
C ASN A 39 13.61 -11.05 4.29
N ARG A 40 14.73 -10.48 4.72
CA ARG A 40 14.83 -9.05 5.05
C ARG A 40 14.57 -8.18 3.83
N ASP A 41 15.15 -8.52 2.68
CA ASP A 41 14.95 -7.79 1.42
C ASP A 41 13.51 -7.86 0.94
N LYS A 42 12.86 -9.02 1.08
CA LYS A 42 11.42 -9.17 0.81
C LYS A 42 10.59 -8.27 1.72
N GLN A 43 10.88 -8.23 3.01
CA GLN A 43 10.15 -7.39 3.96
C GLN A 43 10.34 -5.90 3.69
N ILE A 44 11.58 -5.48 3.37
CA ILE A 44 11.86 -4.08 2.99
C ILE A 44 11.08 -3.71 1.73
N ARG A 45 11.09 -4.57 0.71
CA ARG A 45 10.35 -4.33 -0.52
C ARG A 45 8.84 -4.23 -0.27
N LEU A 46 8.27 -5.14 0.52
CA LEU A 46 6.85 -5.11 0.89
C LEU A 46 6.49 -3.86 1.70
N ALA A 47 7.38 -3.40 2.59
CA ALA A 47 7.18 -2.19 3.36
C ALA A 47 7.15 -0.94 2.46
N VAL A 48 8.08 -0.83 1.51
CA VAL A 48 8.10 0.27 0.53
C VAL A 48 6.89 0.23 -0.40
N GLU A 49 6.45 -0.95 -0.84
CA GLU A 49 5.22 -1.12 -1.64
C GLU A 49 3.98 -0.64 -0.86
N ARG A 50 3.90 -1.01 0.43
CA ARG A 50 2.77 -0.64 1.30
C ARG A 50 2.75 0.84 1.67
N GLU A 51 3.92 1.46 1.83
CA GLU A 51 4.06 2.88 2.19
C GLU A 51 3.31 3.79 1.21
N GLN A 52 3.40 3.53 -0.11
CA GLN A 52 2.65 4.31 -1.10
C GLN A 52 1.14 4.17 -0.89
N ALA A 53 0.66 2.95 -0.68
CA ALA A 53 -0.76 2.66 -0.57
C ALA A 53 -1.38 3.21 0.74
N GLU A 54 -0.58 3.33 1.80
CA GLU A 54 -0.99 3.94 3.08
C GLU A 54 -1.18 5.47 2.98
N LEU A 55 -0.60 6.12 1.96
CA LEU A 55 -0.74 7.55 1.71
C LEU A 55 -1.99 7.91 0.88
N VAL A 56 -2.80 6.92 0.51
CA VAL A 56 -4.05 7.12 -0.23
C VAL A 56 -5.21 7.24 0.75
N VAL A 57 -5.91 8.37 0.72
CA VAL A 57 -7.07 8.64 1.57
C VAL A 57 -8.28 8.97 0.72
N VAL A 58 -9.41 8.34 1.03
CA VAL A 58 -10.68 8.57 0.33
C VAL A 58 -11.78 8.78 1.36
N LEU A 59 -12.52 9.88 1.24
CA LEU A 59 -13.54 10.28 2.20
C LEU A 59 -14.79 10.81 1.50
N GLY A 60 -15.94 10.64 2.14
CA GLY A 60 -17.15 11.37 1.75
C GLY A 60 -17.06 12.82 2.24
N VAL A 61 -17.48 13.76 1.40
CA VAL A 61 -17.53 15.19 1.74
C VAL A 61 -18.87 15.80 1.38
N LYS A 62 -19.22 16.88 2.10
CA LYS A 62 -20.30 17.79 1.73
C LYS A 62 -19.70 19.08 1.20
N LEU A 63 -20.03 19.46 -0.03
CA LEU A 63 -19.62 20.69 -0.69
C LEU A 63 -20.61 21.80 -0.30
N THR A 64 -20.15 22.78 0.47
CA THR A 64 -21.05 23.79 1.09
C THR A 64 -21.37 24.96 0.17
N SER A 65 -20.59 25.15 -0.90
CA SER A 65 -20.81 26.17 -1.92
C SER A 65 -21.78 25.74 -3.03
N ARG A 66 -22.18 24.47 -3.08
CA ARG A 66 -23.03 23.91 -4.14
C ARG A 66 -24.48 23.76 -3.68
N GLY A 67 -25.41 23.76 -4.64
CA GLY A 67 -26.84 23.57 -4.37
C GLY A 67 -27.14 22.16 -3.81
N ASP A 68 -28.34 21.97 -3.24
CA ASP A 68 -28.72 20.76 -2.50
C ASP A 68 -28.55 19.45 -3.29
N GLU A 69 -28.64 19.47 -4.61
CA GLU A 69 -28.47 18.28 -5.47
C GLU A 69 -27.00 17.93 -5.78
N GLU A 70 -26.07 18.87 -5.63
CA GLU A 70 -24.63 18.70 -5.87
C GLU A 70 -23.80 18.90 -4.59
N CYS A 71 -24.46 18.95 -3.43
CA CYS A 71 -23.79 19.24 -2.17
C CYS A 71 -22.98 18.05 -1.62
N TRP A 72 -22.89 16.91 -2.32
CA TRP A 72 -22.13 15.74 -1.90
C TRP A 72 -20.98 15.46 -2.86
N GLY A 73 -19.91 14.86 -2.34
CA GLY A 73 -18.77 14.48 -3.17
C GLY A 73 -17.87 13.45 -2.52
N ILE A 74 -16.89 13.00 -3.27
CA ILE A 74 -15.81 12.12 -2.81
C ILE A 74 -14.52 12.92 -2.83
N TYR A 75 -13.89 13.04 -1.67
CA TYR A 75 -12.55 13.56 -1.53
C TYR A 75 -11.54 12.43 -1.75
N LEU A 76 -10.50 12.75 -2.50
CA LEU A 76 -9.41 11.88 -2.88
C LEU A 76 -8.10 12.57 -2.58
N GLN A 77 -7.23 11.90 -1.85
CA GLN A 77 -5.88 12.34 -1.61
C GLN A 77 -4.91 11.24 -2.00
N ASN A 78 -3.97 11.59 -2.87
CA ASN A 78 -2.77 10.80 -3.10
C ASN A 78 -1.59 11.53 -2.46
N GLY A 79 -1.24 11.13 -1.23
CA GLY A 79 -0.12 11.71 -0.49
C GLY A 79 1.25 11.18 -0.93
N SER A 80 1.30 10.24 -1.87
CA SER A 80 2.57 9.68 -2.36
C SER A 80 3.21 10.58 -3.42
N THR A 81 4.50 10.35 -3.71
CA THR A 81 5.22 11.08 -4.76
C THR A 81 4.99 10.51 -6.17
N LYS A 82 4.16 9.46 -6.29
CA LYS A 82 3.91 8.75 -7.55
C LYS A 82 2.40 8.71 -7.86
N PRO A 83 2.00 8.62 -9.14
CA PRO A 83 0.60 8.44 -9.48
C PRO A 83 0.09 7.06 -9.02
N ILE A 84 -1.22 6.99 -8.80
CA ILE A 84 -1.98 5.75 -8.65
C ILE A 84 -2.94 5.60 -9.83
N PHE A 85 -3.34 4.37 -10.15
CA PHE A 85 -4.08 4.02 -11.36
C PHE A 85 -5.32 3.17 -11.04
N ASP A 86 -6.22 3.08 -12.02
CA ASP A 86 -7.34 2.12 -12.03
C ASP A 86 -8.15 2.17 -10.73
N ILE A 87 -8.53 3.39 -10.32
CA ILE A 87 -9.19 3.66 -9.05
C ILE A 87 -10.67 3.41 -9.22
N GLU A 88 -11.23 2.62 -8.33
CA GLU A 88 -12.65 2.26 -8.29
C GLU A 88 -13.17 2.53 -6.88
N ILE A 89 -14.22 3.34 -6.77
CA ILE A 89 -14.78 3.75 -5.48
C ILE A 89 -16.26 3.37 -5.43
N GLU A 90 -16.56 2.43 -4.55
CA GLU A 90 -17.92 2.12 -4.16
C GLU A 90 -18.32 3.00 -2.98
N SER A 91 -19.46 3.66 -3.14
CA SER A 91 -20.04 4.51 -2.11
C SER A 91 -21.52 4.24 -1.92
N GLN A 92 -22.04 4.66 -0.77
CA GLN A 92 -23.45 4.55 -0.41
C GLN A 92 -23.93 5.84 0.26
N LYS A 93 -25.22 6.14 0.11
CA LYS A 93 -25.83 7.27 0.80
C LYS A 93 -25.69 7.12 2.33
N ALA A 94 -25.69 8.24 3.05
CA ALA A 94 -25.60 8.25 4.51
C ALA A 94 -26.76 7.50 5.22
N ASN A 95 -27.83 7.15 4.52
CA ASN A 95 -28.88 6.27 5.04
C ASN A 95 -28.52 4.77 5.00
N GLY A 96 -27.42 4.38 4.33
CA GLY A 96 -26.91 3.01 4.24
C GLY A 96 -27.73 2.07 3.35
N HIS A 97 -28.82 2.54 2.74
CA HIS A 97 -29.76 1.69 2.01
C HIS A 97 -29.61 1.80 0.48
N THR A 98 -28.87 2.79 -0.02
CA THR A 98 -28.74 3.05 -1.45
C THR A 98 -27.27 3.12 -1.83
N LYS A 99 -26.80 2.13 -2.58
CA LYS A 99 -25.50 2.19 -3.26
C LYS A 99 -25.53 3.30 -4.30
N LEU A 100 -24.48 4.11 -4.31
CA LEU A 100 -24.25 5.10 -5.35
C LEU A 100 -23.51 4.43 -6.52
N PRO A 101 -23.59 5.00 -7.73
CA PRO A 101 -22.84 4.51 -8.89
C PRO A 101 -21.34 4.45 -8.63
N LEU A 102 -20.67 3.44 -9.19
CA LEU A 102 -19.23 3.27 -9.08
C LEU A 102 -18.51 4.48 -9.70
N LEU A 103 -17.60 5.09 -8.96
CA LEU A 103 -16.68 6.11 -9.50
C LEU A 103 -15.41 5.41 -9.98
N SER A 104 -15.10 5.53 -11.28
CA SER A 104 -13.88 4.99 -11.88
C SER A 104 -12.98 6.11 -12.39
N ILE A 105 -11.70 6.07 -12.01
CA ILE A 105 -10.68 7.06 -12.38
C ILE A 105 -9.44 6.32 -12.87
N SER A 106 -9.01 6.58 -14.10
CA SER A 106 -7.88 5.86 -14.71
C SER A 106 -6.54 6.18 -14.06
N SER A 107 -6.33 7.43 -13.63
CA SER A 107 -5.08 7.88 -13.03
C SER A 107 -5.32 9.05 -12.11
N LEU A 108 -4.68 9.06 -10.95
CA LEU A 108 -4.69 10.17 -10.00
C LEU A 108 -3.24 10.55 -9.65
N PRO A 109 -2.77 11.75 -10.04
CA PRO A 109 -1.45 12.23 -9.67
C PRO A 109 -1.39 12.55 -8.17
N PRO A 110 -0.19 12.81 -7.63
CA PRO A 110 -0.03 13.34 -6.27
C PRO A 110 -0.86 14.60 -6.05
N GLY A 111 -1.49 14.72 -4.88
CA GLY A 111 -2.24 15.91 -4.47
C GLY A 111 -3.62 15.62 -3.91
N PHE A 112 -4.44 16.69 -3.91
CA PHE A 112 -5.76 16.72 -3.28
C PHE A 112 -6.85 17.00 -4.32
N PHE A 113 -7.87 16.17 -4.32
CA PHE A 113 -8.92 16.20 -5.33
C PHE A 113 -10.29 16.00 -4.70
N VAL A 114 -11.31 16.54 -5.37
CA VAL A 114 -12.70 16.28 -5.03
C VAL A 114 -13.49 15.96 -6.30
N VAL A 115 -14.39 15.00 -6.19
CA VAL A 115 -15.32 14.61 -7.24
C VAL A 115 -16.73 14.91 -6.74
N PRO A 116 -17.38 15.99 -7.22
CA PRO A 116 -18.74 16.30 -6.83
C PRO A 116 -19.71 15.28 -7.41
N SER A 117 -20.84 15.05 -6.76
CA SER A 117 -21.96 14.33 -7.35
C SER A 117 -22.57 15.19 -8.46
N HIS A 118 -22.99 14.56 -9.56
CA HIS A 118 -23.65 15.24 -10.67
C HIS A 118 -25.03 14.60 -10.93
N PRO A 119 -26.11 15.38 -11.10
CA PRO A 119 -27.47 14.83 -11.23
C PRO A 119 -27.64 13.92 -12.45
N GLN A 120 -27.04 14.28 -13.60
CA GLN A 120 -27.13 13.51 -14.84
C GLN A 120 -26.07 12.41 -15.00
N TYR A 121 -24.81 12.68 -14.65
CA TYR A 121 -23.67 11.78 -14.88
C TYR A 121 -23.26 10.98 -13.65
N HIS A 122 -24.01 11.11 -12.55
CA HIS A 122 -23.73 10.58 -11.21
C HIS A 122 -22.50 11.22 -10.53
N TRP A 123 -21.39 11.36 -11.26
CA TRP A 123 -20.15 12.00 -10.82
C TRP A 123 -19.76 13.11 -11.78
N GLY A 124 -19.33 14.24 -11.22
CA GLY A 124 -18.82 15.38 -11.96
C GLY A 124 -17.33 15.24 -12.30
N SER A 125 -16.76 16.32 -12.82
CA SER A 125 -15.32 16.36 -13.12
C SER A 125 -14.47 16.37 -11.84
N ILE A 126 -13.30 15.74 -11.91
CA ILE A 126 -12.32 15.79 -10.83
C ILE A 126 -11.79 17.23 -10.71
N VAL A 127 -11.95 17.83 -9.54
CA VAL A 127 -11.44 19.17 -9.22
C VAL A 127 -10.20 19.02 -8.36
N SER A 128 -9.09 19.62 -8.79
CA SER A 128 -7.89 19.74 -7.95
C SER A 128 -8.08 20.89 -6.96
N LEU A 129 -7.92 20.59 -5.68
CA LEU A 129 -8.08 21.58 -4.61
C LEU A 129 -6.92 22.57 -4.52
N ASP A 130 -5.76 22.22 -5.10
CA ASP A 130 -4.62 23.12 -5.24
C ASP A 130 -4.89 24.21 -6.28
N LEU A 131 -5.66 23.88 -7.33
CA LEU A 131 -6.02 24.81 -8.41
C LEU A 131 -7.32 25.57 -8.11
N SER A 132 -8.27 24.92 -7.43
CA SER A 132 -9.58 25.46 -7.14
C SER A 132 -10.05 25.01 -5.75
N PRO A 133 -9.71 25.78 -4.69
CA PRO A 133 -10.19 25.48 -3.35
C PRO A 133 -11.72 25.56 -3.27
N GLU A 134 -12.36 24.46 -2.90
CA GLU A 134 -13.81 24.43 -2.62
C GLU A 134 -14.05 24.28 -1.12
N PRO A 135 -14.93 25.09 -0.50
CA PRO A 135 -15.29 24.91 0.90
C PRO A 135 -16.08 23.59 1.06
N MET A 136 -15.61 22.75 1.96
CA MET A 136 -16.16 21.41 2.15
C MET A 136 -16.14 20.99 3.63
N GLU A 137 -17.05 20.09 3.98
CA GLU A 137 -17.11 19.45 5.29
C GLU A 137 -16.87 17.94 5.14
N PHE A 138 -15.92 17.40 5.90
CA PHE A 138 -15.63 15.97 5.89
C PHE A 138 -16.66 15.19 6.71
N LEU A 139 -17.17 14.11 6.12
CA LEU A 139 -18.18 13.25 6.73
C LEU A 139 -17.55 12.18 7.62
N LEU A 140 -16.89 12.62 8.69
CA LEU A 140 -16.09 11.73 9.57
C LEU A 140 -16.89 11.08 10.71
N ARG A 141 -18.19 11.38 10.86
CA ARG A 141 -18.98 10.96 12.04
C ARG A 141 -20.35 10.38 11.67
N GLY A 142 -20.81 9.43 12.49
CA GLY A 142 -22.15 8.84 12.38
C GLY A 142 -22.33 7.93 11.17
N LYS A 143 -23.56 7.84 10.64
CA LYS A 143 -23.87 7.02 9.47
C LYS A 143 -23.16 7.49 8.18
N ALA A 144 -22.73 8.75 8.14
CA ALA A 144 -22.01 9.34 7.02
C ALA A 144 -20.54 8.88 6.93
N ALA A 145 -19.95 8.38 8.03
CA ALA A 145 -18.63 7.76 8.01
C ALA A 145 -18.59 6.46 7.18
N LYS A 146 -19.76 5.84 6.94
CA LYS A 146 -19.91 4.64 6.11
C LYS A 146 -20.22 4.95 4.66
N THR A 147 -20.08 6.20 4.23
CA THR A 147 -20.39 6.60 2.84
C THR A 147 -19.44 5.98 1.84
N ILE A 148 -18.16 5.76 2.20
CA ILE A 148 -17.21 5.04 1.37
C ILE A 148 -17.13 3.59 1.87
N THR A 149 -17.53 2.63 1.05
CA THR A 149 -17.57 1.21 1.45
C THR A 149 -16.31 0.48 1.03
N LYS A 150 -15.86 0.74 -0.20
CA LYS A 150 -14.69 0.07 -0.78
C LYS A 150 -14.00 1.00 -1.77
N VAL A 151 -12.68 1.03 -1.69
CA VAL A 151 -11.83 1.68 -2.68
C VAL A 151 -10.84 0.65 -3.17
N SER A 152 -10.71 0.49 -4.47
CA SER A 152 -9.66 -0.28 -5.10
C SER A 152 -8.80 0.62 -5.96
N PHE A 153 -7.49 0.42 -5.95
CA PHE A 153 -6.56 1.18 -6.79
C PHE A 153 -5.30 0.37 -7.05
N SER A 154 -4.54 0.75 -8.07
CA SER A 154 -3.22 0.20 -8.37
C SER A 154 -2.15 1.22 -8.03
N ASP A 155 -1.09 0.80 -7.34
CA ASP A 155 0.05 1.66 -7.06
C ASP A 155 0.95 1.84 -8.31
N ALA A 156 2.04 2.59 -8.16
CA ALA A 156 2.96 2.86 -9.27
C ALA A 156 3.69 1.60 -9.79
N HIS A 157 3.72 0.53 -8.99
CA HIS A 157 4.29 -0.77 -9.36
C HIS A 157 3.21 -1.74 -9.88
N ARG A 158 1.99 -1.25 -10.15
CA ARG A 158 0.84 -2.03 -10.63
C ARG A 158 0.37 -3.10 -9.63
N VAL A 159 0.67 -2.93 -8.35
CA VAL A 159 0.10 -3.77 -7.30
C VAL A 159 -1.28 -3.24 -6.96
N ARG A 160 -2.28 -4.13 -6.95
CA ARG A 160 -3.66 -3.77 -6.62
C ARG A 160 -3.88 -3.80 -5.12
N TRP A 161 -4.50 -2.74 -4.63
CA TRP A 161 -4.80 -2.49 -3.23
C TRP A 161 -6.29 -2.25 -3.06
N GLU A 162 -6.82 -2.62 -1.90
CA GLU A 162 -8.20 -2.44 -1.53
C GLU A 162 -8.31 -1.88 -0.12
N LEU A 163 -8.93 -0.71 0.02
CA LEU A 163 -9.33 -0.09 1.27
C LEU A 163 -10.80 -0.44 1.55
N VAL A 164 -11.02 -1.25 2.57
CA VAL A 164 -12.36 -1.63 3.04
C VAL A 164 -12.71 -0.81 4.27
N ASP A 165 -13.95 -0.30 4.33
CA ASP A 165 -14.48 0.53 5.42
C ASP A 165 -13.57 1.73 5.77
N GLY A 166 -12.90 2.29 4.74
CA GLY A 166 -12.05 3.49 4.85
C GLY A 166 -10.79 3.34 5.71
N SER A 167 -10.46 2.13 6.19
CA SER A 167 -9.38 1.95 7.17
C SER A 167 -8.53 0.69 6.94
N LYS A 168 -9.10 -0.37 6.38
CA LYS A 168 -8.40 -1.64 6.22
C LYS A 168 -7.82 -1.77 4.82
N LEU A 169 -6.50 -1.58 4.71
CA LEU A 169 -5.75 -1.77 3.48
C LEU A 169 -5.34 -3.24 3.29
N ASN A 170 -5.87 -3.88 2.25
CA ASN A 170 -5.54 -5.23 1.84
C ASN A 170 -4.87 -5.20 0.45
N ARG A 171 -3.85 -6.05 0.27
CA ARG A 171 -3.30 -6.32 -1.07
C ARG A 171 -4.17 -7.35 -1.77
N VAL A 172 -4.55 -7.07 -3.01
CA VAL A 172 -5.29 -8.02 -3.86
C VAL A 172 -4.30 -8.68 -4.80
N SER A 173 -4.23 -10.01 -4.78
CA SER A 173 -3.34 -10.82 -5.62
C SER A 173 -3.89 -11.00 -7.03
#